data_AF-A0A7K6AR09-F1
#
_entry.id   AF-A0A7K6AR09-F1
#
_cell.length_a   1.000
_cell.length_b   1.000
_cell.length_c   1.000
_cell.angle_alpha   90.00
_cell.angle_beta   90.00
_cell.angle_gamma   90.00
#
_symmetry.space_group_name_H-M   'P 1'
#
loop_
_entity.id
_entity.type
_entity.pdbx_description
1 polymer ?
#
loop_
_entity_poly.entity_id
_entity_poly.type
_entity_poly.pdbx_seq_one_letter_code
_entity_poly.pdbx_strand_id
1 'polypeptide(L)'
;GNSELPTAVNITWSSINFKTILQWQPKPSGYFYTVEIHGQTSNTKKKCILTAETECDVTDALRNVTETYTAHILSVMTMEMDNFEEPPYAVSEKFTPYNQTLLGKPEIKNYTQKGSKLNVVFQDPLTPYKFPNGSFQSIRDFFHHDLEYKLYYWKDQSSGKKDATTKSHTLEVSVDSTKNYCFYIQGIIPSRRENRNGQESVVLCTSVGRNILDEYGAEVFIIIAVIAIAVVTLAVVLTVILCKRKKAKATREMK
;
A
#
# COMPACT_ATOMS: atom_id res chain seq x y z
N GLY A 1 51.95 5.51 17.10
CA GLY A 1 51.54 4.15 16.73
C GLY A 1 50.54 4.30 15.63
N ASN A 2 50.85 3.79 14.44
CA ASN A 2 50.00 3.92 13.26
C ASN A 2 48.84 2.93 13.43
N SER A 3 47.77 3.32 14.12
CA SER A 3 46.58 2.48 14.20
C SER A 3 45.82 2.66 12.90
N GLU A 4 45.92 1.68 12.02
CA GLU A 4 45.11 1.57 10.82
C GLU A 4 43.63 1.76 11.19
N LEU A 5 42.94 2.67 10.49
CA LEU A 5 41.54 2.98 10.79
C LEU A 5 40.68 1.72 10.62
N PRO A 6 39.73 1.45 11.54
CA PRO A 6 38.89 0.27 11.45
C PRO A 6 37.94 0.39 10.25
N THR A 7 37.86 -0.68 9.46
CA THR A 7 36.97 -0.75 8.30
C THR A 7 35.55 -1.10 8.69
N ALA A 8 34.60 -0.73 7.82
CA ALA A 8 33.21 -1.10 8.01
C ALA A 8 32.99 -2.61 7.86
N VAL A 9 32.03 -3.16 8.58
CA VAL A 9 31.61 -4.56 8.53
C VAL A 9 30.08 -4.65 8.50
N ASN A 10 29.56 -5.85 8.21
CA ASN A 10 28.11 -6.10 8.12
C ASN A 10 27.40 -5.12 7.19
N ILE A 11 28.00 -4.88 6.01
CA ILE A 11 27.47 -3.93 5.04
C ILE A 11 26.24 -4.53 4.36
N THR A 12 25.09 -3.89 4.53
CA THR A 12 23.81 -4.38 4.02
C THR A 12 23.12 -3.33 3.16
N TRP A 13 22.54 -3.80 2.05
CA TRP A 13 21.67 -3.01 1.19
C TRP A 13 20.21 -3.17 1.63
N SER A 14 19.56 -2.07 2.00
CA SER A 14 18.12 -2.01 2.24
C SER A 14 17.46 -1.25 1.10
N SER A 15 16.64 -1.93 0.29
CA SER A 15 16.05 -1.33 -0.90
C SER A 15 14.58 -1.70 -1.09
N ILE A 16 13.73 -0.69 -1.20
CA ILE A 16 12.29 -0.84 -1.49
C ILE A 16 11.84 0.22 -2.49
N ASN A 17 11.15 -0.19 -3.55
CA ASN A 17 10.76 0.69 -4.66
C ASN A 17 11.92 1.57 -5.16
N PHE A 18 13.13 1.00 -5.24
CA PHE A 18 14.39 1.65 -5.58
C PHE A 18 14.91 2.71 -4.59
N LYS A 19 14.18 3.05 -3.51
CA LYS A 19 14.75 3.78 -2.38
C LYS A 19 15.77 2.87 -1.71
N THR A 20 17.04 3.23 -1.76
CA THR A 20 18.13 2.36 -1.33
C THR A 20 19.02 3.04 -0.28
N ILE A 21 19.09 2.41 0.88
CA ILE A 21 19.90 2.85 2.02
C ILE A 21 20.93 1.76 2.30
N LEU A 22 22.20 2.16 2.35
CA LEU A 22 23.30 1.32 2.77
C LEU A 22 23.45 1.43 4.29
N GLN A 23 23.66 0.32 4.98
CA GLN A 23 23.86 0.27 6.43
C GLN A 23 25.09 -0.56 6.75
N TRP A 24 25.82 -0.21 7.80
CA TRP A 24 27.04 -0.91 8.21
C TRP A 24 27.32 -0.72 9.70
N GLN A 25 28.43 -1.28 10.17
CA GLN A 25 28.95 -1.15 11.53
C GLN A 25 30.47 -1.01 11.47
N PRO A 26 31.17 -0.61 12.55
CA PRO A 26 30.64 -0.01 13.79
C PRO A 26 30.35 1.48 13.66
N LYS A 27 29.79 2.09 14.71
CA LYS A 27 29.70 3.55 14.81
C LYS A 27 31.10 4.13 14.98
N PRO A 28 31.50 5.14 14.19
CA PRO A 28 32.86 5.61 14.22
C PRO A 28 33.14 6.44 15.48
N SER A 29 34.37 6.36 15.98
CA SER A 29 34.85 7.10 17.15
C SER A 29 36.26 7.64 16.88
N GLY A 30 36.36 8.96 16.67
CA GLY A 30 37.63 9.59 16.28
C GLY A 30 37.98 9.47 14.79
N TYR A 31 37.06 9.00 13.96
CA TYR A 31 37.16 8.95 12.49
C TYR A 31 35.77 9.11 11.87
N PHE A 32 35.68 9.11 10.54
CA PHE A 32 34.43 9.25 9.78
C PHE A 32 34.39 8.25 8.62
N TYR A 33 33.21 8.10 8.04
CA TYR A 33 33.01 7.33 6.82
C TYR A 33 32.78 8.23 5.60
N THR A 34 33.19 7.76 4.43
CA THR A 34 32.76 8.28 3.13
C THR A 34 32.37 7.10 2.25
N VAL A 35 31.20 7.18 1.62
CA VAL A 35 30.69 6.10 0.77
C VAL A 35 31.00 6.42 -0.69
N GLU A 36 31.57 5.46 -1.40
CA GLU A 36 31.73 5.50 -2.85
C GLU A 36 30.90 4.41 -3.49
N ILE A 37 30.06 4.79 -4.45
CA ILE A 37 29.25 3.87 -5.25
C ILE A 37 29.93 3.65 -6.58
N HIS A 38 30.30 2.40 -6.84
CA HIS A 38 30.96 1.96 -8.06
C HIS A 38 29.97 1.18 -8.90
N GLY A 39 29.74 1.62 -10.13
CA GLY A 39 28.97 0.88 -11.15
C GLY A 39 29.91 0.23 -12.17
N GLN A 40 29.43 -0.76 -12.93
CA GLN A 40 30.19 -1.38 -14.02
C GLN A 40 30.48 -0.42 -15.19
N THR A 41 29.59 0.54 -15.42
CA THR A 41 29.58 1.49 -16.53
C THR A 41 29.39 2.93 -16.07
N SER A 42 28.75 3.12 -14.91
CA SER A 42 28.54 4.43 -14.30
C SER A 42 29.81 4.93 -13.61
N ASN A 43 30.10 6.23 -13.74
CA ASN A 43 31.16 6.88 -12.98
C ASN A 43 30.94 6.72 -11.47
N THR A 44 32.05 6.57 -10.73
CA THR A 44 32.03 6.50 -9.27
C THR A 44 31.39 7.75 -8.67
N LYS A 45 30.48 7.55 -7.71
CA LYS A 45 29.80 8.64 -7.00
C LYS A 45 30.08 8.59 -5.52
N LYS A 46 30.58 9.71 -4.96
CA LYS A 46 30.74 9.90 -3.52
C LYS A 46 29.41 10.29 -2.87
N LYS A 47 29.10 9.67 -1.73
CA LYS A 47 27.90 9.87 -0.92
C LYS A 47 28.29 9.90 0.55
N CYS A 48 27.49 10.62 1.36
CA CYS A 48 27.65 10.73 2.81
C CYS A 48 29.11 10.96 3.23
N ILE A 49 29.69 12.05 2.71
CA ILE A 49 31.10 12.41 2.89
C ILE A 49 31.33 12.83 4.35
N LEU A 50 32.37 12.29 4.98
CA LEU A 50 32.74 12.56 6.37
C LEU A 50 31.57 12.37 7.36
N THR A 51 30.79 11.29 7.17
CA THR A 51 29.65 10.99 8.04
C THR A 51 30.07 10.25 9.32
N ALA A 52 29.45 10.61 10.44
CA ALA A 52 29.54 9.85 11.69
C ALA A 52 28.38 8.82 11.83
N GLU A 53 27.48 8.79 10.85
CA GLU A 53 26.39 7.83 10.79
C GLU A 53 26.85 6.51 10.16
N THR A 54 26.12 5.46 10.48
CA THR A 54 26.34 4.10 9.96
C THR A 54 25.28 3.70 8.93
N GLU A 55 24.66 4.71 8.32
CA GLU A 55 23.74 4.55 7.21
C GLU A 55 23.91 5.68 6.19
N CYS A 56 23.60 5.38 4.93
CA CYS A 56 23.67 6.35 3.85
C CYS A 56 22.60 6.10 2.80
N ASP A 57 21.83 7.14 2.48
CA ASP A 57 20.95 7.14 1.33
C ASP A 57 21.75 7.33 0.03
N VAL A 58 21.75 6.29 -0.80
CA VAL A 58 22.50 6.21 -2.04
C VAL A 58 21.58 6.11 -3.26
N THR A 59 20.29 6.35 -3.07
CA THR A 59 19.25 6.23 -4.11
C THR A 59 19.60 7.00 -5.39
N ASP A 60 20.06 8.23 -5.28
CA ASP A 60 20.43 9.07 -6.42
C ASP A 60 21.68 8.61 -7.18
N ALA A 61 22.52 7.79 -6.53
CA ALA A 61 23.68 7.18 -7.17
C ALA A 61 23.27 6.03 -8.11
N LEU A 62 22.18 5.32 -7.80
CA LEU A 62 21.74 4.07 -8.42
C LEU A 62 20.65 4.25 -9.51
N ARG A 63 20.64 5.40 -10.21
CA ARG A 63 19.62 5.73 -11.22
C ARG A 63 19.51 4.71 -12.35
N ASN A 64 20.63 4.12 -12.77
CA ASN A 64 20.61 3.03 -13.74
C ASN A 64 20.27 1.73 -12.99
N VAL A 65 19.00 1.36 -12.97
CA VAL A 65 18.50 0.26 -12.12
C VAL A 65 18.93 -1.13 -12.59
N THR A 66 19.30 -1.30 -13.86
CA THR A 66 19.73 -2.60 -14.42
C THR A 66 21.20 -2.89 -14.18
N GLU A 67 21.97 -1.89 -13.77
CA GLU A 67 23.39 -2.01 -13.48
C GLU A 67 23.63 -2.64 -12.11
N THR A 68 24.77 -3.31 -11.99
CA THR A 68 25.21 -3.89 -10.71
C THR A 68 26.24 -2.98 -10.08
N TYR A 69 26.06 -2.69 -8.80
CA TYR A 69 26.88 -1.77 -8.03
C TYR A 69 27.57 -2.49 -6.88
N THR A 70 28.69 -1.92 -6.45
CA THR A 70 29.32 -2.18 -5.16
C THR A 70 29.47 -0.85 -4.42
N ALA A 71 29.41 -0.90 -3.09
CA ALA A 71 29.68 0.27 -2.25
C ALA A 71 31.01 0.06 -1.53
N HIS A 72 31.88 1.05 -1.64
CA HIS A 72 33.12 1.12 -0.88
C HIS A 72 32.90 2.10 0.26
N ILE A 73 33.10 1.66 1.50
CA ILE A 73 32.94 2.50 2.69
C ILE A 73 34.34 2.78 3.21
N LEU A 74 34.84 3.98 2.89
CA LEU A 74 36.17 4.46 3.25
C LEU A 74 36.14 5.00 4.66
N SER A 75 37.14 4.63 5.46
CA SER A 75 37.34 5.15 6.81
C SER A 75 38.38 6.25 6.73
N VAL A 76 38.03 7.46 7.16
CA VAL A 76 38.83 8.68 6.93
C VAL A 76 38.93 9.53 8.19
N MET A 77 40.05 10.23 8.36
CA MET A 77 40.20 11.30 9.35
C MET A 77 40.06 12.68 8.68
N THR A 78 39.62 13.69 9.43
CA THR A 78 39.41 15.06 8.91
C THR A 78 40.69 15.74 8.42
N MET A 79 41.87 15.26 8.83
CA MET A 79 43.17 15.91 8.56
C MET A 79 44.02 15.20 7.49
N GLU A 80 43.60 14.05 6.95
CA GLU A 80 44.43 13.21 6.07
C GLU A 80 43.99 13.20 4.60
N MET A 81 43.13 14.13 4.17
CA MET A 81 42.69 14.23 2.77
C MET A 81 43.80 14.65 1.79
N ASP A 82 44.99 15.04 2.29
CA ASP A 82 46.18 15.40 1.50
C ASP A 82 47.24 14.27 1.42
N ASN A 83 47.00 13.12 2.06
CA ASN A 83 47.87 11.95 1.89
C ASN A 83 47.51 11.21 0.59
N PHE A 84 48.53 10.86 -0.21
CA PHE A 84 48.39 10.07 -1.45
C PHE A 84 48.01 8.60 -1.22
N GLU A 85 47.85 8.18 0.04
CA GLU A 85 47.52 6.80 0.41
C GLU A 85 46.00 6.61 0.42
N GLU A 86 45.53 5.56 -0.25
CA GLU A 86 44.09 5.26 -0.33
C GLU A 86 43.58 4.88 1.07
N PRO A 87 42.54 5.54 1.60
CA PRO A 87 42.02 5.23 2.93
C PRO A 87 41.52 3.79 3.02
N PRO A 88 41.65 3.11 4.17
CA PRO A 88 41.16 1.75 4.32
C PRO A 88 39.64 1.70 4.13
N TYR A 89 39.18 0.75 3.33
CA TYR A 89 37.77 0.60 2.99
C TYR A 89 37.30 -0.84 3.08
N ALA A 90 35.99 -0.99 3.25
CA ALA A 90 35.31 -2.26 3.08
C ALA A 90 34.34 -2.18 1.90
N VAL A 91 34.15 -3.33 1.25
CA VAL A 91 33.33 -3.46 0.05
C VAL A 91 32.05 -4.22 0.38
N SER A 92 30.92 -3.71 -0.09
CA SER A 92 29.64 -4.40 0.03
C SER A 92 29.48 -5.53 -0.98
N GLU A 93 28.55 -6.45 -0.68
CA GLU A 93 28.07 -7.38 -1.69
C GLU A 93 27.49 -6.66 -2.91
N LYS A 94 27.52 -7.32 -4.06
CA LYS A 94 26.97 -6.79 -5.31
C LYS A 94 25.47 -6.56 -5.19
N PHE A 95 25.02 -5.41 -5.70
CA PHE A 95 23.62 -5.03 -5.69
C PHE A 95 23.15 -4.56 -7.08
N THR A 96 22.16 -5.26 -7.64
CA THR A 96 21.47 -4.88 -8.87
C THR A 96 20.05 -4.44 -8.51
N PRO A 97 19.71 -3.13 -8.53
CA PRO A 97 18.41 -2.65 -8.09
C PRO A 97 17.23 -3.35 -8.78
N TYR A 98 17.30 -3.56 -10.10
CA TYR A 98 16.26 -4.24 -10.88
C TYR A 98 15.99 -5.68 -10.44
N ASN A 99 16.97 -6.38 -9.86
CA ASN A 99 16.80 -7.76 -9.42
C ASN A 99 16.49 -7.86 -7.91
N GLN A 100 17.05 -6.95 -7.11
CA GLN A 100 17.09 -7.11 -5.66
C GLN A 100 16.22 -6.12 -4.89
N THR A 101 15.76 -4.98 -5.47
CA THR A 101 14.83 -4.08 -4.74
C THR A 101 13.55 -4.83 -4.38
N LEU A 102 13.09 -4.68 -3.15
CA LEU A 102 11.77 -5.16 -2.74
C LEU A 102 10.68 -4.32 -3.41
N LEU A 103 9.59 -4.97 -3.79
CA LEU A 103 8.39 -4.28 -4.24
C LEU A 103 7.55 -3.92 -3.03
N GLY A 104 7.28 -2.63 -2.85
CA GLY A 104 6.42 -2.15 -1.78
C GLY A 104 4.95 -2.52 -2.01
N LYS A 105 4.16 -2.35 -0.95
CA LYS A 105 2.73 -2.68 -0.98
C LYS A 105 1.96 -1.81 -1.99
N PRO A 106 1.14 -2.39 -2.88
CA PRO A 106 0.27 -1.61 -3.75
C PRO A 106 -0.84 -0.94 -2.94
N GLU A 107 -1.33 0.20 -3.39
CA GLU A 107 -2.41 0.92 -2.72
C GLU A 107 -3.76 0.61 -3.39
N ILE A 108 -4.68 -0.01 -2.67
CA ILE A 108 -6.05 -0.22 -3.16
C ILE A 108 -6.80 1.10 -3.08
N LYS A 109 -7.23 1.63 -4.23
CA LYS A 109 -7.95 2.91 -4.31
C LYS A 109 -9.46 2.73 -4.21
N ASN A 110 -9.98 1.67 -4.82
CA ASN A 110 -11.40 1.38 -4.79
C ASN A 110 -11.62 -0.12 -4.97
N TYR A 111 -12.71 -0.62 -4.40
CA TYR A 111 -13.18 -1.97 -4.62
C TYR A 111 -14.70 -1.99 -4.55
N THR A 112 -15.32 -2.75 -5.43
CA THR A 112 -16.78 -2.87 -5.47
C THR A 112 -17.17 -4.30 -5.77
N GLN A 113 -18.12 -4.83 -5.01
CA GLN A 113 -18.76 -6.10 -5.32
C GLN A 113 -20.17 -5.81 -5.85
N LYS A 114 -20.41 -6.13 -7.12
CA LYS A 114 -21.72 -5.95 -7.77
C LYS A 114 -22.18 -7.30 -8.32
N GLY A 115 -23.23 -7.85 -7.71
CA GLY A 115 -23.69 -9.20 -8.04
C GLY A 115 -22.57 -10.22 -7.83
N SER A 116 -22.28 -11.02 -8.85
CA SER A 116 -21.26 -12.08 -8.80
C SER A 116 -19.86 -11.63 -9.22
N LYS A 117 -19.57 -10.32 -9.15
CA LYS A 117 -18.29 -9.75 -9.60
C LYS A 117 -17.69 -8.84 -8.52
N LEU A 118 -16.42 -9.06 -8.20
CA LEU A 118 -15.60 -8.18 -7.38
C LEU A 118 -14.58 -7.49 -8.27
N ASN A 119 -14.69 -6.17 -8.36
CA ASN A 119 -13.74 -5.31 -9.07
C ASN A 119 -12.83 -4.61 -8.06
N VAL A 120 -11.52 -4.69 -8.27
CA VAL A 120 -10.49 -4.06 -7.44
C VAL A 120 -9.66 -3.13 -8.31
N VAL A 121 -9.55 -1.88 -7.88
CA VAL A 121 -8.75 -0.83 -8.52
C VAL A 121 -7.64 -0.41 -7.56
N PHE A 122 -6.40 -0.44 -8.03
CA PHE A 122 -5.23 -0.15 -7.21
C PHE A 122 -4.22 0.70 -7.97
N GLN A 123 -3.23 1.23 -7.25
CA GLN A 123 -2.16 2.03 -7.81
C GLN A 123 -0.79 1.40 -7.58
N ASP A 124 0.10 1.66 -8.54
CA ASP A 124 1.49 1.26 -8.46
C ASP A 124 2.22 2.03 -7.35
N PRO A 125 3.04 1.35 -6.54
CA PRO A 125 3.97 2.01 -5.64
C PRO A 125 4.87 3.02 -6.37
N LEU A 126 5.02 4.20 -5.78
CA LEU A 126 5.90 5.25 -6.29
C LEU A 126 7.36 4.98 -5.92
N THR A 127 8.26 5.50 -6.75
CA THR A 127 9.71 5.49 -6.56
C THR A 127 10.21 6.89 -6.23
N PRO A 128 11.42 7.05 -5.67
CA PRO A 128 12.02 8.37 -5.42
C PRO A 128 12.42 9.13 -6.70
N TYR A 129 12.42 8.47 -7.86
CA TYR A 129 12.80 9.08 -9.13
C TYR A 129 11.65 9.90 -9.70
N LYS A 130 11.96 11.04 -10.29
CA LYS A 130 10.97 11.95 -10.91
C LYS A 130 11.12 11.98 -12.42
N PHE A 131 10.00 12.15 -13.10
CA PHE A 131 9.95 12.54 -14.49
C PHE A 131 10.36 14.01 -14.67
N PRO A 132 10.69 14.48 -15.89
CA PRO A 132 11.00 15.88 -16.16
C PRO A 132 9.88 16.87 -15.76
N ASN A 133 8.63 16.41 -15.74
CA ASN A 133 7.47 17.20 -15.30
C ASN A 133 7.33 17.32 -13.76
N GLY A 134 8.24 16.70 -12.99
CA GLY A 134 8.25 16.73 -11.52
C GLY A 134 7.42 15.66 -10.82
N SER A 135 6.62 14.86 -11.53
CA SER A 135 5.87 13.74 -10.93
C SER A 135 6.79 12.56 -10.63
N PHE A 136 6.49 11.81 -9.57
CA PHE A 136 7.24 10.60 -9.24
C PHE A 136 6.95 9.49 -10.26
N GLN A 137 8.00 8.76 -10.63
CA GLN A 137 7.92 7.54 -11.43
C GLN A 137 7.42 6.40 -10.52
N SER A 138 6.59 5.53 -11.05
CA SER A 138 6.11 4.32 -10.39
C SER A 138 7.05 3.13 -10.65
N ILE A 139 6.89 2.05 -9.89
CA ILE A 139 7.65 0.81 -10.16
C ILE A 139 7.35 0.23 -11.56
N ARG A 140 6.16 0.49 -12.11
CA ARG A 140 5.76 0.05 -13.45
C ARG A 140 6.58 0.71 -14.55
N ASP A 141 7.03 1.94 -14.33
CA ASP A 141 7.87 2.68 -15.28
C ASP A 141 9.27 2.07 -15.43
N PHE A 142 9.69 1.22 -14.49
CA PHE A 142 10.96 0.49 -14.55
C PHE A 142 10.78 -0.97 -14.99
N PHE A 143 9.81 -1.68 -14.41
CA PHE A 143 9.61 -3.12 -14.68
C PHE A 143 8.75 -3.39 -15.92
N HIS A 144 8.01 -2.41 -16.42
CA HIS A 144 7.17 -2.52 -17.61
C HIS A 144 6.28 -3.79 -17.58
N HIS A 145 6.56 -4.76 -18.45
CA HIS A 145 5.78 -5.99 -18.63
C HIS A 145 6.18 -7.12 -17.68
N ASP A 146 7.30 -6.97 -16.95
CA ASP A 146 7.80 -7.94 -15.98
C ASP A 146 7.02 -7.88 -14.66
N LEU A 147 6.43 -6.73 -14.34
CA LEU A 147 5.61 -6.55 -13.16
C LEU A 147 4.20 -7.11 -13.40
N GLU A 148 3.71 -7.93 -12.49
CA GLU A 148 2.32 -8.39 -12.44
C GLU A 148 1.78 -8.15 -11.04
N TYR A 149 0.45 -8.15 -10.91
CA TYR A 149 -0.19 -8.07 -9.62
C TYR A 149 -1.04 -9.30 -9.39
N LYS A 150 -0.94 -9.84 -8.18
CA LYS A 150 -1.68 -11.02 -7.77
C LYS A 150 -2.65 -10.64 -6.66
N LEU A 151 -3.94 -10.77 -6.94
CA LEU A 151 -5.01 -10.64 -5.97
C LEU A 151 -5.20 -12.00 -5.28
N TYR A 152 -5.13 -12.03 -3.96
CA TYR A 152 -5.58 -13.15 -3.15
C TYR A 152 -6.92 -12.80 -2.52
N TYR A 153 -7.91 -13.67 -2.67
CA TYR A 153 -9.26 -13.42 -2.17
C TYR A 153 -9.89 -14.71 -1.62
N TRP A 154 -10.72 -14.58 -0.59
CA TRP A 154 -11.39 -15.69 0.05
C TRP A 154 -12.77 -15.25 0.56
N LYS A 155 -13.68 -16.21 0.70
CA LYS A 155 -14.97 -15.94 1.36
C LYS A 155 -14.70 -15.59 2.82
N ASP A 156 -15.41 -14.58 3.33
CA ASP A 156 -15.37 -14.26 4.75
C ASP A 156 -15.70 -15.52 5.57
N GLN A 157 -14.95 -15.74 6.65
CA GLN A 157 -15.03 -16.93 7.51
C GLN A 157 -14.68 -18.28 6.83
N SER A 158 -14.02 -18.27 5.67
CA SER A 158 -13.50 -19.48 5.01
C SER A 158 -11.98 -19.54 5.00
N SER A 159 -11.42 -20.76 5.00
CA SER A 159 -9.98 -21.01 4.86
C SER A 159 -9.51 -21.09 3.40
N GLY A 160 -10.42 -21.25 2.44
CA GLY A 160 -10.07 -21.41 1.03
C GLY A 160 -9.68 -20.10 0.36
N LYS A 161 -8.38 -19.88 0.16
CA LYS A 161 -7.85 -18.76 -0.63
C LYS A 161 -7.83 -19.10 -2.12
N LYS A 162 -8.31 -18.17 -2.93
CA LYS A 162 -8.18 -18.16 -4.38
C LYS A 162 -7.27 -17.02 -4.79
N ASP A 163 -6.74 -17.10 -6.01
CA ASP A 163 -5.93 -16.05 -6.57
C ASP A 163 -6.25 -15.75 -8.04
N ALA A 164 -5.92 -14.54 -8.46
CA ALA A 164 -6.00 -14.08 -9.83
C ALA A 164 -4.86 -13.09 -10.10
N THR A 165 -4.37 -13.08 -11.35
CA THR A 165 -3.24 -12.23 -11.75
C THR A 165 -3.68 -11.23 -12.82
N THR A 166 -3.15 -10.01 -12.79
CA THR A 166 -3.33 -8.98 -13.82
C THR A 166 -2.02 -8.23 -14.08
N LYS A 167 -1.91 -7.62 -15.25
CA LYS A 167 -0.89 -6.59 -15.56
C LYS A 167 -1.44 -5.16 -15.55
N SER A 168 -2.77 -5.02 -15.44
CA SER A 168 -3.49 -3.75 -15.37
C SER A 168 -3.64 -3.26 -13.92
N HIS A 169 -4.03 -2.00 -13.73
CA HIS A 169 -4.43 -1.41 -12.43
C HIS A 169 -5.82 -1.83 -11.96
N THR A 170 -6.51 -2.63 -12.77
CA THR A 170 -7.85 -3.14 -12.52
C THR A 170 -7.87 -4.65 -12.64
N LEU A 171 -8.62 -5.30 -11.75
CA LEU A 171 -8.83 -6.74 -11.76
C LEU A 171 -10.25 -7.06 -11.33
N GLU A 172 -10.94 -7.85 -12.14
CA GLU A 172 -12.29 -8.33 -11.88
C GLU A 172 -12.25 -9.85 -11.67
N VAL A 173 -12.85 -10.33 -10.58
CA VAL A 173 -12.98 -11.76 -10.27
C VAL A 173 -14.43 -12.14 -10.01
N SER A 174 -14.79 -13.35 -10.43
CA SER A 174 -16.10 -13.93 -10.17
C SER A 174 -16.22 -14.40 -8.72
N VAL A 175 -17.23 -13.91 -8.03
CA VAL A 175 -17.50 -14.17 -6.61
C VAL A 175 -18.96 -14.58 -6.40
N ASP A 176 -19.25 -15.19 -5.26
CA ASP A 176 -20.61 -15.50 -4.83
C ASP A 176 -21.32 -14.20 -4.42
N SER A 177 -22.45 -13.90 -5.05
CA SER A 177 -23.18 -12.65 -4.84
C SER A 177 -23.84 -12.53 -3.47
N THR A 178 -23.86 -13.61 -2.68
CA THR A 178 -24.49 -13.64 -1.35
C THR A 178 -23.49 -13.62 -0.20
N LYS A 179 -22.19 -13.58 -0.52
CA LYS A 179 -21.11 -13.71 0.47
C LYS A 179 -20.19 -12.51 0.42
N ASN A 180 -19.70 -12.15 1.60
CA ASN A 180 -18.60 -11.21 1.76
C ASN A 180 -17.29 -11.91 1.40
N TYR A 181 -16.35 -11.12 0.91
CA TYR A 181 -15.03 -11.58 0.51
C TYR A 181 -13.97 -10.67 1.10
N CYS A 182 -12.92 -11.25 1.64
CA CYS A 182 -11.72 -10.54 2.04
C CYS A 182 -10.61 -10.79 1.01
N PHE A 183 -9.77 -9.79 0.80
CA PHE A 183 -8.72 -9.84 -0.20
C PHE A 183 -7.56 -8.92 0.13
N TYR A 184 -6.39 -9.23 -0.45
CA TYR A 184 -5.24 -8.35 -0.54
C TYR A 184 -4.56 -8.54 -1.88
N ILE A 185 -3.73 -7.57 -2.26
CA ILE A 185 -2.97 -7.58 -3.50
C ILE A 185 -1.49 -7.42 -3.21
N GLN A 186 -0.65 -8.07 -4.02
CA GLN A 186 0.80 -7.89 -3.99
C GLN A 186 1.36 -7.81 -5.41
N GLY A 187 2.44 -7.05 -5.58
CA GLY A 187 3.22 -7.05 -6.82
C GLY A 187 4.08 -8.30 -6.92
N ILE A 188 4.25 -8.83 -8.12
CA ILE A 188 5.15 -9.96 -8.40
C ILE A 188 5.98 -9.66 -9.65
N ILE A 189 7.23 -10.12 -9.66
CA ILE A 189 8.06 -10.17 -10.87
C ILE A 189 8.42 -11.64 -11.11
N PRO A 190 7.67 -12.36 -11.96
CA PRO A 190 7.81 -13.81 -12.11
C PRO A 190 9.21 -14.28 -12.53
N SER A 191 9.96 -13.44 -13.25
CA SER A 191 11.32 -13.74 -13.72
C SER A 191 12.38 -13.75 -12.62
N ARG A 192 12.11 -13.13 -11.47
CA ARG A 192 13.05 -13.09 -10.34
C ARG A 192 13.05 -14.41 -9.57
N ARG A 193 14.25 -14.82 -9.11
CA ARG A 193 14.44 -15.96 -8.20
C ARG A 193 14.20 -15.57 -6.74
N GLU A 194 14.82 -14.47 -6.32
CA GLU A 194 14.67 -13.87 -4.98
C GLU A 194 13.84 -12.59 -5.10
N ASN A 195 13.21 -12.16 -4.00
CA ASN A 195 12.39 -10.93 -3.99
C ASN A 195 11.36 -10.89 -5.13
N ARG A 196 10.84 -12.08 -5.49
CA ARG A 196 9.83 -12.29 -6.53
C ARG A 196 8.49 -11.70 -6.12
N ASN A 197 8.10 -11.87 -4.86
CA ASN A 197 6.86 -11.36 -4.30
C ASN A 197 7.16 -10.07 -3.53
N GLY A 198 6.36 -9.05 -3.78
CA GLY A 198 6.35 -7.82 -3.01
C GLY A 198 5.64 -7.93 -1.68
N GLN A 199 5.56 -6.81 -0.98
CA GLN A 199 4.77 -6.69 0.23
C GLN A 199 3.26 -6.79 -0.07
N GLU A 200 2.54 -7.43 0.83
CA GLU A 200 1.09 -7.53 0.78
C GLU A 200 0.45 -6.16 1.10
N SER A 201 -0.61 -5.81 0.36
CA SER A 201 -1.47 -4.70 0.73
C SER A 201 -2.19 -5.00 2.05
N VAL A 202 -2.85 -3.98 2.59
CA VAL A 202 -3.83 -4.20 3.66
C VAL A 202 -4.92 -5.16 3.18
N VAL A 203 -5.39 -6.01 4.08
CA VAL A 203 -6.55 -6.87 3.83
C VAL A 203 -7.80 -6.00 3.92
N LEU A 204 -8.63 -6.06 2.87
CA LEU A 204 -9.92 -5.39 2.82
C LEU A 204 -11.03 -6.42 2.62
N CYS A 205 -12.21 -6.15 3.15
CA CYS A 205 -13.35 -7.04 3.02
C CYS A 205 -14.55 -6.30 2.43
N THR A 206 -15.27 -6.97 1.53
CA THR A 206 -16.53 -6.48 0.99
C THR A 206 -17.64 -6.62 2.02
N SER A 207 -18.66 -5.78 1.87
CA SER A 207 -19.92 -5.89 2.60
C SER A 207 -21.03 -5.92 1.58
N VAL A 208 -21.40 -7.12 1.13
CA VAL A 208 -22.57 -7.32 0.28
C VAL A 208 -23.81 -7.13 1.15
N GLY A 209 -24.38 -5.93 1.13
CA GLY A 209 -25.70 -5.64 1.68
C GLY A 209 -25.89 -6.06 3.13
N ARG A 210 -25.48 -5.21 4.07
CA ARG A 210 -26.50 -4.80 5.05
C ARG A 210 -27.54 -4.08 4.21
N ASN A 211 -28.62 -4.77 3.86
CA ASN A 211 -29.72 -4.09 3.19
C ASN A 211 -30.09 -2.91 4.09
N ILE A 212 -30.46 -1.78 3.51
CA ILE A 212 -31.05 -0.67 4.29
C ILE A 212 -32.27 -1.19 5.10
N LEU A 213 -32.87 -2.32 4.65
CA LEU A 213 -33.90 -3.09 5.37
C LEU A 213 -33.43 -3.86 6.61
N ASP A 214 -32.14 -4.23 6.72
CA ASP A 214 -31.57 -4.87 7.92
C ASP A 214 -31.14 -3.84 8.98
N GLU A 215 -30.93 -2.58 8.59
CA GLU A 215 -30.64 -1.47 9.51
C GLU A 215 -31.91 -1.00 10.23
N TYR A 216 -33.05 -1.00 9.54
CA TYR A 216 -34.37 -0.85 10.14
C TYR A 216 -34.92 -2.25 10.46
N GLY A 217 -34.48 -2.84 11.57
CA GLY A 217 -34.99 -4.12 12.04
C GLY A 217 -36.53 -4.18 12.04
N ALA A 218 -37.10 -5.39 12.08
CA ALA A 218 -38.56 -5.63 12.01
C ALA A 218 -39.41 -4.70 12.92
N GLU A 219 -38.82 -4.19 14.00
CA GLU A 219 -39.36 -3.16 14.88
C GLU A 219 -39.86 -1.90 14.15
N VAL A 220 -39.14 -1.39 13.15
CA VAL A 220 -39.51 -0.17 12.43
C VAL A 220 -40.75 -0.39 11.55
N PHE A 221 -40.84 -1.56 10.92
CA PHE A 221 -42.05 -1.96 10.19
C PHE A 221 -43.26 -2.14 11.09
N ILE A 222 -43.06 -2.69 12.30
CA ILE A 222 -44.11 -2.78 13.32
C ILE A 222 -44.58 -1.39 13.75
N ILE A 223 -43.66 -0.45 14.01
CA ILE A 223 -43.99 0.93 14.40
C ILE A 223 -44.81 1.63 13.31
N ILE A 224 -44.39 1.53 12.04
CA ILE A 224 -45.12 2.13 10.91
C ILE A 224 -46.53 1.54 10.79
N ALA A 225 -46.68 0.21 10.95
CA ALA A 225 -47.97 -0.45 10.90
C ALA A 225 -48.90 0.01 12.04
N VAL A 226 -48.38 0.13 13.27
CA VAL A 226 -49.15 0.62 14.43
C VAL A 226 -49.62 2.06 14.23
N ILE A 227 -48.74 2.94 13.73
CA ILE A 227 -49.09 4.34 13.45
C ILE A 227 -50.19 4.41 12.38
N ALA A 228 -50.07 3.62 11.31
CA ALA A 228 -51.08 3.58 10.26
C ALA A 228 -52.46 3.14 10.80
N ILE A 229 -52.50 2.10 11.64
CA ILE A 229 -53.74 1.63 12.28
C ILE A 229 -54.32 2.70 13.22
N ALA A 230 -53.47 3.39 13.99
CA ALA A 230 -53.90 4.47 14.88
C ALA A 230 -54.54 5.63 14.11
N VAL A 231 -53.96 6.03 12.97
CA VAL A 231 -54.52 7.10 12.12
C VAL A 231 -55.85 6.69 11.51
N VAL A 232 -55.96 5.46 11.00
CA VAL A 232 -57.21 4.95 10.41
C VAL A 232 -58.32 4.87 11.46
N THR A 233 -58.02 4.35 12.65
CA THR A 233 -58.99 4.27 13.75
C THR A 233 -59.43 5.65 14.21
N LEU A 234 -58.51 6.61 14.35
CA LEU A 234 -58.84 7.99 14.71
C LEU A 234 -59.75 8.64 13.66
N ALA A 235 -59.46 8.44 12.37
CA ALA A 235 -60.26 8.96 11.27
C ALA A 235 -61.69 8.39 11.30
N VAL A 236 -61.85 7.07 11.52
CA VAL A 236 -63.17 6.44 11.66
C VAL A 236 -63.93 7.01 12.86
N VAL A 237 -63.28 7.11 14.03
CA VAL A 237 -63.90 7.65 15.25
C VAL A 237 -64.35 9.09 15.07
N LEU A 238 -63.50 9.95 14.50
CA LEU A 238 -63.84 11.34 14.19
C LEU A 238 -65.03 11.42 13.21
N THR A 239 -65.04 10.58 12.18
CA THR A 239 -66.15 10.51 11.22
C THR A 239 -67.46 10.11 11.92
N VAL A 240 -67.42 9.12 12.82
CA VAL A 240 -68.59 8.68 13.59
C VAL A 240 -69.08 9.78 14.55
N ILE A 241 -68.18 10.48 15.25
CA ILE A 241 -68.52 11.59 16.15
C ILE A 241 -69.15 12.75 15.37
N LEU A 242 -68.57 13.13 14.23
CA LEU A 242 -69.13 14.19 13.38
C LEU A 242 -70.49 13.81 12.80
N CYS A 243 -70.68 12.56 12.39
CA CYS A 243 -71.97 12.04 11.95
C CYS A 243 -73.02 12.04 13.06
N LYS A 244 -72.67 11.64 14.29
CA LYS A 244 -73.58 11.70 15.44
C LYS A 244 -73.91 13.14 15.84
N ARG A 245 -72.94 14.07 15.81
CA ARG A 245 -73.17 15.50 16.08
C ARG A 245 -74.06 16.15 15.01
N LYS A 246 -73.90 15.81 13.73
CA LYS A 246 -74.79 16.27 12.66
C LYS A 246 -76.22 15.76 12.83
N LYS A 247 -76.41 14.48 13.16
CA LYS A 247 -77.75 13.93 13.45
C LYS A 247 -78.38 14.61 14.67
N ALA A 248 -77.64 14.81 15.76
CA ALA A 248 -78.15 15.49 16.96
C ALA A 248 -78.51 16.97 16.72
N LYS A 249 -77.81 17.65 15.79
CA LYS A 249 -78.12 19.04 15.40
C LYS A 249 -79.36 19.13 14.50
N ALA A 250 -79.51 18.21 13.54
CA ALA A 250 -80.70 18.13 12.69
C ALA A 250 -82.00 17.81 13.47
N THR A 251 -81.92 17.02 14.54
CA THR A 251 -83.09 16.75 15.41
C THR A 251 -83.44 17.92 16.33
N ARG A 252 -82.53 18.87 16.58
CA ARG A 252 -82.79 20.09 17.36
C ARG A 252 -83.35 21.25 16.54
N GLU A 253 -83.13 21.28 15.23
CA GLU A 253 -83.67 22.30 14.32
C GLU A 253 -85.08 21.94 13.77
N MET A 254 -85.60 20.75 14.08
CA MET A 254 -86.96 20.29 13.74
C MET A 254 -87.95 20.31 14.93
N LYS A 255 -87.60 20.97 16.04
CA LYS A 255 -88.44 21.10 17.23
C LYS A 255 -88.59 22.58 17.57
#